data_AF-A0A4V3HVX8-F1
#
_entry.id   AF-A0A4V3HVX8-F1
#
_cell.length_a   1.000
_cell.length_b   1.000
_cell.length_c   1.000
_cell.angle_alpha   90.00
_cell.angle_beta   90.00
_cell.angle_gamma   90.00
#
_symmetry.space_group_name_H-M   'P 1'
#
loop_
_entity.id
_entity.type
_entity.pdbx_description
1 polymer ?
#
loop_
_entity_poly.entity_id
_entity_poly.type
_entity_poly.pdbx_seq_one_letter_code
_entity_poly.pdbx_strand_id
1 'polypeptide(L)'
;MSAYNFLLDDDSHTTAAYIAWFGANNADRKTADAIRREVYDSIYNLGDDTDAYVGKLEAHSGAVVLGCPGTTTEPLCENDVAVAVANRRGGFVRLCPLYFRQSSDYEEQFRRCLLLRDAEMINNADNYMLFALEVRANPDNAAKQIDMKAEEAKYEIARRVLAEGSSPPFEAPAGIPFGYPGMWIANEYVAGHFPPYGYSNWPPPWC
;
A
#
# COMPACT_ATOMS: atom_id res chain seq x y z
N MET A 1 11.77 5.62 -5.51
CA MET A 1 12.35 4.63 -4.58
C MET A 1 11.32 3.52 -4.35
N SER A 2 11.74 2.25 -4.22
CA SER A 2 10.83 1.14 -3.88
C SER A 2 10.87 0.86 -2.38
N ALA A 3 9.80 0.25 -1.83
CA ALA A 3 9.77 -0.22 -0.44
C ALA A 3 10.94 -1.16 -0.12
N TYR A 4 11.29 -2.06 -1.06
CA TYR A 4 12.44 -2.95 -0.91
C TYR A 4 13.74 -2.18 -0.69
N ASN A 5 14.04 -1.22 -1.58
CA ASN A 5 15.26 -0.43 -1.51
C ASN A 5 15.29 0.46 -0.26
N PHE A 6 14.15 1.04 0.12
CA PHE A 6 14.02 1.83 1.34
C PHE A 6 14.37 1.02 2.60
N LEU A 7 13.96 -0.23 2.67
CA LEU A 7 14.22 -1.09 3.82
C LEU A 7 15.67 -1.63 3.87
N LEU A 8 16.51 -1.39 2.85
CA LEU A 8 17.93 -1.75 2.91
C LEU A 8 18.68 -0.86 3.91
N ASP A 9 18.27 0.41 4.04
CA ASP A 9 18.90 1.38 4.93
C ASP A 9 18.88 0.89 6.38
N ASP A 10 20.01 1.03 7.07
CA ASP A 10 20.24 0.47 8.41
C ASP A 10 19.24 0.99 9.46
N ASP A 11 18.80 2.23 9.31
CA ASP A 11 17.88 2.95 10.20
C ASP A 11 16.47 3.11 9.62
N SER A 12 16.12 2.38 8.55
CA SER A 12 14.79 2.41 7.92
C SER A 12 13.64 2.10 8.91
N HIS A 13 13.92 1.27 9.92
CA HIS A 13 12.96 0.82 10.93
C HIS A 13 12.52 1.90 11.94
N THR A 14 13.19 3.05 11.98
CA THR A 14 12.84 4.18 12.86
C THR A 14 12.35 5.40 12.09
N THR A 15 12.08 5.25 10.78
CA THR A 15 11.61 6.32 9.91
C THR A 15 10.11 6.58 10.03
N ALA A 16 9.66 7.77 9.62
CA ALA A 16 8.26 8.18 9.66
C ALA A 16 7.34 7.20 8.91
N ALA A 17 7.72 6.77 7.70
CA ALA A 17 6.90 5.82 6.94
C ALA A 17 6.82 4.46 7.65
N TYR A 18 7.93 3.96 8.19
CA TYR A 18 7.92 2.67 8.88
C TYR A 18 7.05 2.71 10.13
N ILE A 19 7.23 3.73 10.98
CA ILE A 19 6.45 3.87 12.22
C ILE A 19 4.96 4.06 11.92
N ALA A 20 4.60 4.82 10.89
CA ALA A 20 3.21 5.07 10.55
C ALA A 20 2.47 3.80 10.07
N TRP A 21 3.15 2.95 9.30
CA TRP A 21 2.54 1.81 8.63
C TRP A 21 2.76 0.46 9.31
N PHE A 22 3.83 0.31 10.09
CA PHE A 22 4.13 -0.92 10.81
C PHE A 22 4.12 -0.76 12.33
N GLY A 23 4.02 0.47 12.85
CA GLY A 23 3.92 0.71 14.29
C GLY A 23 5.27 0.73 15.00
N ALA A 24 5.32 1.44 16.12
CA ALA A 24 6.55 1.71 16.87
C ALA A 24 7.08 0.49 17.64
N ASN A 25 6.22 -0.43 18.04
CA ASN A 25 6.63 -1.66 18.71
C ASN A 25 7.30 -2.68 17.76
N ASN A 26 7.17 -2.47 16.45
CA ASN A 26 7.83 -3.26 15.41
C ASN A 26 9.07 -2.55 14.84
N ALA A 27 9.47 -1.42 15.44
CA ALA A 27 10.59 -0.57 15.02
C ALA A 27 11.93 -1.15 15.48
N ASP A 28 12.27 -2.32 14.96
CA ASP A 28 13.56 -2.95 15.17
C ASP A 28 14.11 -3.50 13.85
N ARG A 29 15.45 -3.57 13.76
CA ARG A 29 16.15 -4.00 12.54
C ARG A 29 15.73 -5.39 12.08
N LYS A 30 15.49 -6.32 13.01
CA LYS A 30 15.15 -7.71 12.68
C LYS A 30 13.78 -7.78 12.02
N THR A 31 12.80 -7.03 12.52
CA THR A 31 11.46 -6.99 11.94
C THR A 31 11.47 -6.32 10.57
N ALA A 32 12.19 -5.20 10.40
CA ALA A 32 12.33 -4.55 9.10
C ALA A 32 13.02 -5.47 8.07
N ASP A 33 14.07 -6.19 8.48
CA ASP A 33 14.74 -7.18 7.62
C ASP A 33 13.80 -8.33 7.24
N ALA A 34 12.96 -8.80 8.16
CA ALA A 34 11.97 -9.85 7.88
C ALA A 34 10.93 -9.36 6.86
N ILE A 35 10.35 -8.17 7.06
CA ILE A 35 9.42 -7.55 6.11
C ILE A 35 10.05 -7.43 4.72
N ARG A 36 11.30 -6.92 4.66
CA ARG A 36 12.02 -6.78 3.40
C ARG A 36 12.23 -8.13 2.70
N ARG A 37 12.74 -9.14 3.42
CA ARG A 37 13.12 -10.44 2.84
C ARG A 37 11.94 -11.34 2.54
N GLU A 38 10.93 -11.37 3.40
CA GLU A 38 9.81 -12.30 3.31
C GLU A 38 8.68 -11.78 2.43
N VAL A 39 8.55 -10.45 2.29
CA VAL A 39 7.48 -9.82 1.52
C VAL A 39 8.04 -9.08 0.30
N TYR A 40 8.81 -8.02 0.52
CA TYR A 40 9.20 -7.12 -0.57
C TYR A 40 10.23 -7.72 -1.53
N ASP A 41 11.09 -8.64 -1.09
CA ASP A 41 12.07 -9.30 -1.97
C ASP A 41 11.37 -10.10 -3.06
N SER A 42 10.34 -10.87 -2.69
CA SER A 42 9.56 -11.63 -3.67
C SER A 42 8.83 -10.72 -4.65
N ILE A 43 8.25 -9.61 -4.17
CA ILE A 43 7.55 -8.63 -5.03
C ILE A 43 8.56 -7.92 -5.95
N TYR A 44 9.71 -7.52 -5.41
CA TYR A 44 10.76 -6.84 -6.16
C TYR A 44 11.35 -7.73 -7.27
N ASN A 45 11.53 -9.03 -6.98
CA ASN A 45 12.08 -10.00 -7.91
C ASN A 45 11.09 -10.42 -9.01
N LEU A 46 9.79 -10.14 -8.88
CA LEU A 46 8.83 -10.34 -9.98
C LEU A 46 9.09 -9.38 -11.15
N GLY A 47 9.73 -8.24 -10.89
CA GLY A 47 9.99 -7.22 -11.92
C GLY A 47 8.71 -6.51 -12.39
N ASP A 48 8.79 -5.89 -13.56
CA ASP A 48 7.71 -5.15 -14.23
C ASP A 48 7.24 -5.79 -15.54
N ASP A 49 7.82 -6.95 -15.90
CA ASP A 49 7.43 -7.71 -17.08
C ASP A 49 6.01 -8.25 -16.94
N THR A 50 5.20 -8.04 -17.97
CA THR A 50 3.82 -8.53 -18.03
C THR A 50 3.56 -9.21 -19.36
N ASP A 51 3.13 -10.47 -19.31
CA ASP A 51 2.76 -11.25 -20.48
C ASP A 51 1.29 -11.65 -20.39
N ALA A 52 0.51 -11.25 -21.40
CA ALA A 52 -0.85 -11.72 -21.54
C ALA A 52 -0.85 -13.17 -22.02
N TYR A 53 -1.50 -14.06 -21.26
CA TYR A 53 -1.60 -15.47 -21.60
C TYR A 53 -3.05 -15.94 -21.48
N VAL A 54 -3.51 -16.70 -22.48
CA VAL A 54 -4.83 -17.34 -22.48
C VAL A 54 -4.68 -18.74 -21.92
N GLY A 55 -5.04 -18.94 -20.65
CA GLY A 55 -5.03 -20.26 -20.03
C GLY A 55 -5.68 -20.28 -18.67
N LYS A 56 -5.52 -21.40 -17.97
CA LYS A 56 -6.07 -21.60 -16.63
C LYS A 56 -5.28 -20.78 -15.60
N LEU A 57 -5.97 -20.36 -14.53
CA LEU A 57 -5.35 -19.74 -13.36
C LEU A 57 -4.59 -20.81 -12.56
N GLU A 58 -3.32 -21.00 -12.90
CA GLU A 58 -2.42 -21.96 -12.25
C GLU A 58 -1.10 -21.27 -11.91
N ALA A 59 -0.44 -21.72 -10.85
CA ALA A 59 0.83 -21.15 -10.42
C ALA A 59 1.88 -21.27 -11.54
N HIS A 60 2.63 -20.19 -11.76
CA HIS A 60 3.77 -20.20 -12.67
C HIS A 60 5.05 -19.87 -11.91
N SER A 61 6.14 -20.57 -12.22
CA SER A 61 7.44 -20.28 -11.61
C SER A 61 7.90 -18.89 -12.05
N GLY A 62 8.17 -18.00 -11.09
CA GLY A 62 8.67 -16.64 -11.35
C GLY A 62 7.63 -15.64 -11.84
N ALA A 63 6.33 -15.96 -11.79
CA ALA A 63 5.26 -15.02 -12.12
C ALA A 63 4.07 -15.17 -11.17
N VAL A 64 3.37 -14.07 -10.93
CA VAL A 64 2.04 -14.09 -10.29
C VAL A 64 1.00 -14.06 -11.38
N VAL A 65 0.16 -15.10 -11.44
CA VAL A 65 -0.91 -15.15 -12.43
C VAL A 65 -2.09 -14.32 -11.96
N LEU A 66 -2.53 -13.40 -12.81
CA LEU A 66 -3.71 -12.57 -12.57
C LEU A 66 -4.82 -12.98 -13.52
N GLY A 67 -6.06 -12.96 -13.04
CA GLY A 67 -7.21 -13.03 -13.93
C GLY A 67 -8.50 -12.65 -13.26
N CYS A 68 -9.60 -12.79 -13.98
CA CYS A 68 -10.93 -12.47 -13.47
C CYS A 68 -11.66 -13.76 -13.07
N PRO A 69 -12.41 -13.75 -11.96
CA PRO A 69 -13.27 -14.88 -11.63
C PRO A 69 -14.39 -15.01 -12.68
N GLY A 70 -14.85 -16.24 -12.94
CA GLY A 70 -16.19 -16.42 -13.47
C GLY A 70 -17.19 -15.99 -12.40
N THR A 71 -18.31 -15.36 -12.79
CA THR A 71 -19.31 -14.75 -11.88
C THR A 71 -20.01 -15.73 -10.92
N THR A 72 -19.68 -17.03 -10.99
CA THR A 72 -20.22 -18.11 -10.17
C THR A 72 -19.14 -18.91 -9.41
N THR A 73 -17.86 -18.49 -9.52
CA THR A 73 -16.70 -19.32 -9.13
C THR A 73 -15.96 -18.81 -7.90
N GLU A 74 -16.23 -17.58 -7.47
CA GLU A 74 -15.58 -16.96 -6.32
C GLU A 74 -16.60 -16.15 -5.49
N PRO A 75 -17.20 -16.77 -4.46
CA PRO A 75 -18.19 -16.10 -3.60
C PRO A 75 -17.68 -14.82 -2.95
N LEU A 76 -16.35 -14.71 -2.72
CA LEU A 76 -15.73 -13.50 -2.17
C LEU A 76 -15.81 -12.30 -3.13
N CYS A 77 -16.01 -12.54 -4.44
CA CYS A 77 -16.21 -11.49 -5.44
C CYS A 77 -17.70 -11.23 -5.77
N GLU A 78 -18.64 -12.05 -5.29
CA GLU A 78 -20.06 -12.00 -5.72
C GLU A 78 -20.88 -10.83 -5.14
N ASN A 79 -20.35 -10.11 -4.14
CA ASN A 79 -21.07 -9.03 -3.45
C ASN A 79 -20.31 -7.70 -3.39
N ASP A 80 -19.35 -7.47 -4.29
CA ASP A 80 -18.52 -6.25 -4.31
C ASP A 80 -17.87 -5.96 -2.93
N VAL A 81 -17.46 -7.01 -2.22
CA VAL A 81 -16.82 -6.91 -0.89
C VAL A 81 -15.30 -6.85 -1.00
N ALA A 82 -14.74 -7.40 -2.08
CA ALA A 82 -13.31 -7.45 -2.31
C ALA A 82 -12.96 -6.81 -3.65
N VAL A 83 -11.83 -6.10 -3.70
CA VAL A 83 -11.23 -5.64 -4.96
C VAL A 83 -10.46 -6.76 -5.65
N ALA A 84 -9.79 -7.62 -4.88
CA ALA A 84 -9.08 -8.77 -5.38
C ALA A 84 -9.01 -9.88 -4.32
N VAL A 85 -8.84 -11.13 -4.77
CA VAL A 85 -8.72 -12.31 -3.90
C VAL A 85 -7.46 -13.07 -4.28
N ALA A 86 -6.53 -13.21 -3.34
CA ALA A 86 -5.32 -13.98 -3.52
C ALA A 86 -5.54 -15.46 -3.15
N ASN A 87 -5.16 -16.38 -4.03
CA ASN A 87 -5.14 -17.81 -3.74
C ASN A 87 -3.72 -18.29 -3.48
N ARG A 88 -3.36 -18.42 -2.21
CA ARG A 88 -2.00 -18.83 -1.79
C ARG A 88 -1.59 -20.21 -2.31
N ARG A 89 -2.52 -21.18 -2.38
CA ARG A 89 -2.21 -22.54 -2.85
C ARG A 89 -2.07 -22.60 -4.37
N GLY A 90 -2.89 -21.81 -5.07
CA GLY A 90 -2.91 -21.73 -6.52
C GLY A 90 -1.90 -20.76 -7.12
N GLY A 91 -1.26 -19.89 -6.31
CA GLY A 91 -0.25 -18.95 -6.79
C GLY A 91 -0.80 -17.90 -7.77
N PHE A 92 -2.06 -17.52 -7.62
CA PHE A 92 -2.74 -16.55 -8.49
C PHE A 92 -3.55 -15.55 -7.67
N VAL A 93 -3.85 -14.40 -8.28
CA VAL A 93 -4.77 -13.40 -7.73
C VAL A 93 -5.92 -13.20 -8.72
N ARG A 94 -7.13 -13.11 -8.19
CA ARG A 94 -8.34 -12.80 -8.96
C ARG A 94 -8.72 -11.35 -8.75
N LEU A 95 -8.91 -10.59 -9.82
CA LEU A 95 -9.45 -9.24 -9.77
C LEU A 95 -10.98 -9.32 -9.78
N CYS A 96 -11.64 -8.87 -8.72
CA CYS A 96 -13.09 -8.89 -8.62
C CYS A 96 -13.71 -7.72 -9.44
N PRO A 97 -15.00 -7.78 -9.80
CA PRO A 97 -15.66 -6.68 -10.52
C PRO A 97 -15.51 -5.30 -9.88
N LEU A 98 -15.48 -5.23 -8.53
CA LEU A 98 -15.26 -3.99 -7.80
C LEU A 98 -13.98 -3.26 -8.20
N TYR A 99 -12.89 -3.99 -8.50
CA TYR A 99 -11.61 -3.41 -8.93
C TYR A 99 -11.78 -2.44 -10.12
N PHE A 100 -12.65 -2.81 -11.07
CA PHE A 100 -12.90 -2.05 -12.30
C PHE A 100 -13.94 -0.94 -12.12
N ARG A 101 -14.72 -0.98 -11.04
CA ARG A 101 -15.82 -0.04 -10.75
C ARG A 101 -15.44 1.03 -9.74
N GLN A 102 -14.45 0.78 -8.90
CA GLN A 102 -14.11 1.69 -7.81
C GLN A 102 -13.52 3.00 -8.36
N SER A 103 -14.30 4.09 -8.27
CA SER A 103 -13.73 5.43 -8.14
C SER A 103 -13.27 5.56 -6.69
N SER A 104 -11.98 5.56 -6.48
CA SER A 104 -11.36 5.32 -5.19
C SER A 104 -11.76 6.28 -4.05
N ASP A 105 -12.41 5.76 -3.02
CA ASP A 105 -12.38 6.35 -1.67
C ASP A 105 -11.27 5.66 -0.86
N TYR A 106 -10.02 5.95 -1.23
CA TYR A 106 -8.88 5.44 -0.48
C TYR A 106 -8.81 6.07 0.91
N GLU A 107 -9.40 7.25 1.12
CA GLU A 107 -9.30 8.02 2.37
C GLU A 107 -9.89 7.25 3.56
N GLU A 108 -11.02 6.58 3.38
CA GLU A 108 -11.59 5.73 4.44
C GLU A 108 -10.68 4.52 4.74
N GLN A 109 -10.10 3.89 3.73
CA GLN A 109 -9.19 2.75 3.89
C GLN A 109 -7.90 3.17 4.62
N PHE A 110 -7.31 4.31 4.23
CA PHE A 110 -6.16 4.93 4.91
C PHE A 110 -6.42 5.09 6.41
N ARG A 111 -7.57 5.67 6.78
CA ARG A 111 -7.93 5.89 8.19
C ARG A 111 -8.02 4.59 8.98
N ARG A 112 -8.63 3.55 8.42
CA ARG A 112 -8.80 2.26 9.12
C ARG A 112 -7.46 1.58 9.39
N CYS A 113 -6.55 1.56 8.40
CA CYS A 113 -5.21 0.99 8.54
C CYS A 113 -4.35 1.69 9.61
N LEU A 114 -4.48 3.01 9.72
CA LEU A 114 -3.78 3.80 10.73
C LEU A 114 -4.37 3.62 12.16
N LEU A 115 -5.58 3.12 12.32
CA LEU A 115 -6.17 2.91 13.65
C LEU A 115 -5.89 1.51 14.23
N LEU A 116 -5.21 0.65 13.48
CA LEU A 116 -4.81 -0.67 13.93
C LEU A 116 -3.77 -0.60 15.07
N ARG A 117 -3.74 -1.62 15.91
CA ARG A 117 -2.63 -1.80 16.85
C ARG A 117 -1.40 -2.29 16.09
N ASP A 118 -0.20 -2.01 16.59
CA ASP A 118 1.07 -2.39 15.94
C ASP A 118 1.13 -3.90 15.57
N ALA A 119 0.63 -4.78 16.44
CA ALA A 119 0.57 -6.22 16.17
C ALA A 119 -0.38 -6.59 15.01
N GLU A 120 -1.38 -5.75 14.73
CA GLU A 120 -2.31 -5.92 13.62
C GLU A 120 -1.77 -5.28 12.34
N MET A 121 -1.07 -4.14 12.46
CA MET A 121 -0.46 -3.42 11.34
C MET A 121 0.48 -4.31 10.52
N ILE A 122 1.38 -5.05 11.18
CA ILE A 122 2.34 -5.93 10.51
C ILE A 122 1.69 -7.15 9.84
N ASN A 123 0.45 -7.48 10.21
CA ASN A 123 -0.31 -8.60 9.65
C ASN A 123 -1.38 -8.14 8.65
N ASN A 124 -1.44 -6.84 8.34
CA ASN A 124 -2.43 -6.27 7.44
C ASN A 124 -1.83 -6.03 6.05
N ALA A 125 -2.41 -6.62 4.99
CA ALA A 125 -1.91 -6.52 3.63
C ALA A 125 -1.92 -5.07 3.08
N ASP A 126 -2.94 -4.29 3.44
CA ASP A 126 -3.07 -2.90 2.99
C ASP A 126 -1.95 -2.04 3.57
N ASN A 127 -1.50 -2.27 4.82
CA ASN A 127 -0.37 -1.55 5.40
C ASN A 127 0.93 -1.72 4.58
N TYR A 128 1.18 -2.89 3.99
CA TYR A 128 2.32 -3.08 3.07
C TYR A 128 2.14 -2.29 1.77
N MET A 129 0.95 -2.34 1.18
CA MET A 129 0.65 -1.56 -0.02
C MET A 129 0.82 -0.05 0.24
N LEU A 130 0.25 0.46 1.33
CA LEU A 130 0.26 1.88 1.70
C LEU A 130 1.67 2.35 2.08
N PHE A 131 2.47 1.53 2.76
CA PHE A 131 3.88 1.80 2.98
C PHE A 131 4.65 1.96 1.66
N ALA A 132 4.45 1.04 0.72
CA ALA A 132 5.11 1.10 -0.58
C ALA A 132 4.70 2.32 -1.40
N LEU A 133 3.42 2.70 -1.34
CA LEU A 133 2.92 3.93 -1.97
C LEU A 133 3.50 5.18 -1.31
N GLU A 134 3.53 5.27 0.03
CA GLU A 134 4.07 6.42 0.76
C GLU A 134 5.57 6.62 0.47
N VAL A 135 6.37 5.56 0.56
CA VAL A 135 7.81 5.59 0.25
C VAL A 135 8.07 6.05 -1.18
N ARG A 136 7.18 5.69 -2.12
CA ARG A 136 7.32 6.07 -3.53
C ARG A 136 6.89 7.51 -3.78
N ALA A 137 5.78 7.95 -3.19
CA ALA A 137 5.17 9.25 -3.43
C ALA A 137 5.83 10.38 -2.63
N ASN A 138 6.29 10.09 -1.41
CA ASN A 138 6.77 11.07 -0.45
C ASN A 138 8.13 10.66 0.16
N PRO A 139 9.15 10.36 -0.66
CA PRO A 139 10.39 9.73 -0.19
C PRO A 139 11.13 10.56 0.86
N ASP A 140 11.12 11.88 0.74
CA ASP A 140 11.85 12.78 1.65
C ASP A 140 11.28 12.74 3.07
N ASN A 141 9.96 12.81 3.21
CA ASN A 141 9.32 12.70 4.53
C ASN A 141 9.27 11.26 5.02
N ALA A 142 9.09 10.29 4.11
CA ALA A 142 9.08 8.88 4.45
C ALA A 142 10.37 8.47 5.17
N ALA A 143 11.53 8.99 4.73
CA ALA A 143 12.84 8.69 5.29
C ALA A 143 13.22 9.48 6.55
N LYS A 144 12.41 10.45 7.00
CA LYS A 144 12.73 11.24 8.21
C LYS A 144 12.71 10.35 9.45
N GLN A 145 13.77 10.43 10.24
CA GLN A 145 13.91 9.68 11.49
C GLN A 145 12.96 10.18 12.58
N ILE A 146 12.37 9.26 13.32
CA ILE A 146 11.51 9.54 14.47
C ILE A 146 12.33 9.36 15.75
N ASP A 147 12.20 10.33 16.66
CA ASP A 147 12.80 10.19 17.98
C ASP A 147 12.05 9.13 18.79
N MET A 148 12.62 7.93 18.82
CA MET A 148 12.07 6.78 19.55
C MET A 148 12.07 6.97 21.08
N LYS A 149 12.77 7.99 21.59
CA LYS A 149 12.82 8.34 23.02
C LYS A 149 11.88 9.48 23.39
N ALA A 150 11.18 10.08 22.42
CA ALA A 150 10.21 11.14 22.69
C ALA A 150 9.14 10.65 23.67
N GLU A 151 8.63 11.54 24.53
CA GLU A 151 7.51 11.21 25.42
C GLU A 151 6.19 11.08 24.64
N GLU A 152 6.07 11.81 23.53
CA GLU A 152 4.91 11.73 22.63
C GLU A 152 4.81 10.33 21.96
N ALA A 153 3.58 9.95 21.60
CA ALA A 153 3.32 8.73 20.87
C ALA A 153 3.96 8.79 19.47
N LYS A 154 4.76 7.78 19.15
CA LYS A 154 5.65 7.81 17.97
C LYS A 154 4.87 7.81 16.67
N TYR A 155 3.69 7.18 16.67
CA TYR A 155 2.79 7.22 15.53
C TYR A 155 2.24 8.64 15.28
N GLU A 156 2.03 9.48 16.30
CA GLU A 156 1.55 10.86 16.12
C GLU A 156 2.63 11.73 15.48
N ILE A 157 3.87 11.59 15.96
CA ILE A 157 5.03 12.26 15.37
C ILE A 157 5.20 11.82 13.91
N ALA A 158 5.25 10.51 13.66
CA ALA A 158 5.43 9.95 12.31
C ALA A 158 4.37 10.46 11.33
N ARG A 159 3.11 10.46 11.76
CA ARG A 159 2.00 10.95 10.94
C ARG A 159 2.09 12.44 10.63
N ARG A 160 2.47 13.25 11.61
CA ARG A 160 2.69 14.68 11.43
C ARG A 160 3.81 14.94 10.43
N VAL A 161 4.92 14.22 10.57
CA VAL A 161 6.08 14.30 9.67
C VAL A 161 5.69 13.94 8.23
N LEU A 162 4.88 12.89 8.02
CA LEU A 162 4.39 12.54 6.69
C LEU A 162 3.44 13.59 6.11
N ALA A 163 2.67 14.29 6.95
CA ALA A 163 1.78 15.37 6.54
C ALA A 163 2.51 16.71 6.29
N GLU A 164 3.71 16.90 6.84
CA GLU A 164 4.58 18.08 6.64
C GLU A 164 5.17 18.09 5.23
N GLY A 165 4.33 18.49 4.27
CA GLY A 165 4.66 18.59 2.86
C GLY A 165 3.39 18.67 2.02
N SER A 166 2.32 17.99 2.48
CA SER A 166 0.98 18.00 1.88
C SER A 166 0.46 19.44 1.83
N SER A 167 0.71 20.15 0.74
CA SER A 167 0.23 21.53 0.61
C SER A 167 -1.30 21.57 0.68
N PRO A 168 -1.94 22.45 1.47
CA PRO A 168 -3.29 22.94 1.17
C PRO A 168 -3.20 24.36 0.56
N PRO A 169 -4.12 24.77 -0.34
CA PRO A 169 -5.43 25.24 0.13
C PRO A 169 -6.56 24.99 -0.87
N PHE A 170 -7.47 24.09 -0.54
CA PHE A 170 -8.88 24.44 -0.72
C PHE A 170 -9.38 24.76 0.69
N GLU A 171 -10.02 25.92 0.86
CA GLU A 171 -10.63 26.31 2.14
C GLU A 171 -11.58 25.20 2.59
N ALA A 172 -11.10 24.32 3.46
CA ALA A 172 -11.95 23.37 4.14
C ALA A 172 -12.89 24.20 5.04
N PRO A 173 -14.21 23.99 4.96
CA PRO A 173 -15.13 24.66 5.86
C PRO A 173 -14.69 24.36 7.30
N ALA A 174 -14.70 25.40 8.13
CA ALA A 174 -14.27 25.33 9.53
C ALA A 174 -14.92 24.13 10.24
N GLY A 175 -14.11 23.11 10.55
CA GLY A 175 -14.58 21.88 11.21
C GLY A 175 -13.89 20.58 10.79
N ILE A 176 -13.10 20.56 9.71
CA ILE A 176 -12.39 19.35 9.29
C ILE A 176 -10.95 19.35 9.87
N PRO A 177 -10.51 18.30 10.59
CA PRO A 177 -9.17 18.26 11.16
C PRO A 177 -8.10 18.21 10.07
N PHE A 178 -6.96 18.83 10.37
CA PHE A 178 -5.75 18.94 9.55
C PHE A 178 -5.35 17.67 8.79
N GLY A 179 -4.72 17.87 7.63
CA GLY A 179 -4.43 16.86 6.62
C GLY A 179 -3.84 15.56 7.16
N TYR A 180 -4.41 14.45 6.70
CA TYR A 180 -4.06 13.11 7.15
C TYR A 180 -2.79 12.61 6.41
N PRO A 181 -1.95 11.79 7.07
CA PRO A 181 -0.94 10.97 6.40
C PRO A 181 -1.60 10.13 5.30
N GLY A 182 -0.99 10.06 4.12
CA GLY A 182 -1.60 9.46 2.94
C GLY A 182 -2.57 10.35 2.15
N MET A 183 -2.85 11.60 2.57
CA MET A 183 -3.65 12.54 1.77
C MET A 183 -2.98 12.90 0.43
N TRP A 184 -1.66 12.81 0.31
CA TRP A 184 -1.01 12.93 -0.99
C TRP A 184 -1.48 11.87 -1.96
N ILE A 185 -1.52 10.61 -1.50
CA ILE A 185 -1.97 9.48 -2.30
C ILE A 185 -3.46 9.66 -2.62
N ALA A 186 -4.29 9.97 -1.62
CA ALA A 186 -5.72 10.25 -1.85
C ALA A 186 -5.95 11.43 -2.82
N ASN A 187 -5.19 12.52 -2.70
CA ASN A 187 -5.31 13.69 -3.59
C ASN A 187 -4.78 13.41 -5.00
N GLU A 188 -3.70 12.64 -5.17
CA GLU A 188 -3.23 12.22 -6.51
C GLU A 188 -4.24 11.31 -7.20
N TYR A 189 -4.84 10.36 -6.46
CA TYR A 189 -5.91 9.49 -6.97
C TYR A 189 -7.20 10.25 -7.29
N VAL A 190 -7.64 11.17 -6.42
CA VAL A 190 -8.86 11.99 -6.62
C VAL A 190 -8.67 13.03 -7.72
N ALA A 191 -7.46 13.59 -7.89
CA ALA A 191 -7.16 14.57 -8.94
C ALA A 191 -6.92 13.94 -10.33
N GLY A 192 -7.05 12.60 -10.46
CA GLY A 192 -6.75 11.89 -11.71
C GLY A 192 -5.31 12.06 -12.19
N HIS A 193 -4.41 12.56 -11.32
CA HIS A 193 -3.00 12.73 -11.60
C HIS A 193 -2.31 11.41 -11.28
N PHE A 194 -2.49 10.44 -12.17
CA PHE A 194 -1.48 9.40 -12.30
C PHE A 194 -0.14 10.12 -12.55
N PRO A 195 0.99 9.75 -11.90
CA PRO A 195 2.27 9.94 -12.56
C PRO A 195 2.14 9.35 -13.98
N PRO A 196 2.79 9.88 -15.03
CA PRO A 196 2.53 9.56 -16.45
C PRO A 196 2.71 8.08 -16.86
N TYR A 197 2.91 7.20 -15.88
CA TYR A 197 2.92 5.74 -15.96
C TYR A 197 1.74 5.12 -15.19
N GLY A 198 0.57 5.76 -15.21
CA GLY A 198 -0.67 4.99 -15.20
C GLY A 198 -0.54 4.02 -16.35
N TYR A 199 -0.52 2.72 -16.07
CA TYR A 199 -0.49 1.69 -17.10
C TYR A 199 -1.73 1.90 -17.96
N SER A 200 -1.57 2.65 -19.04
CA SER A 200 -2.66 3.16 -19.89
C SER A 200 -3.43 2.04 -20.60
N ASN A 201 -3.02 0.79 -20.40
CA ASN A 201 -3.61 -0.42 -20.95
C ASN A 201 -3.66 -1.57 -19.93
N TRP A 202 -3.74 -1.30 -18.61
CA TRP A 202 -3.73 -2.38 -17.62
C TRP A 202 -4.79 -2.25 -16.51
N PRO A 203 -5.66 -3.26 -16.34
CA PRO A 203 -5.88 -4.37 -17.26
C PRO A 203 -6.53 -3.85 -18.56
N PRO A 204 -6.19 -4.40 -19.74
CA PRO A 204 -6.96 -4.15 -20.95
C PRO A 204 -8.38 -4.76 -20.82
N PRO A 205 -9.36 -4.39 -21.66
CA PRO A 205 -10.81 -4.55 -21.43
C PRO A 205 -11.34 -6.00 -21.55
N TRP A 206 -10.58 -7.00 -21.13
CA TRP A 206 -10.93 -8.42 -21.22
C TRP A 206 -11.66 -8.94 -19.97
N CYS A 207 -12.17 -8.02 -19.15
CA CYS A 207 -13.23 -8.21 -18.17
C CYS A 207 -14.20 -7.02 -18.38
#